data_AF-A0A953YE03-F1
#
_entry.id   AF-A0A953YE03-F1
#
_cell.length_a   1.000
_cell.length_b   1.000
_cell.length_c   1.000
_cell.angle_alpha   90.00
_cell.angle_beta   90.00
_cell.angle_gamma   90.00
#
_symmetry.space_group_name_H-M   'P 1'
#
loop_
_entity.id
_entity.type
_entity.pdbx_description
1 polymer ?
#
loop_
_entity_poly.entity_id
_entity_poly.type
_entity_poly.pdbx_seq_one_letter_code
_entity_poly.pdbx_strand_id
1 'polypeptide(L)'
;MAKLPALAMTAVPRRRAQVLEMAQEIERRGYAGLYTPSTLGGMAFCEALSVTTKSMPFGISIAPIYSRTVDDFAMSAAFMHEMSGGRFTLGIGISHGPSLQRMGVVPGKPLGDMRDFVTRYKATEGYGELAPVVMAAMRPKMIQLAGEIADGMVFANAARSAAAQSIAHLPEACRTDPNWYIGCMTPTCISDDVEAAKAVHRKTLWRYAQLPNYRNYWKSVGYEEEMAGVEKAIADGELDKIPHFLTDRWLADTTMFGTAAQVREQVEAWYDTGVKTPIIVPSSAAGNQLKAAEEVFAAFQ
;
A
#
# COMPACT_ATOMS: atom_id res chain seq x y z
N MET A 1 22.46 11.75 -5.09
CA MET A 1 21.14 12.19 -4.57
C MET A 1 20.52 10.97 -3.90
N ALA A 2 19.99 11.10 -2.67
CA ALA A 2 19.32 9.98 -1.99
C ALA A 2 18.08 9.54 -2.79
N LYS A 3 17.74 8.25 -2.75
CA LYS A 3 16.62 7.70 -3.54
C LYS A 3 15.30 8.12 -2.88
N LEU A 4 14.59 9.07 -3.49
CA LEU A 4 13.31 9.53 -2.96
C LEU A 4 12.29 8.37 -2.91
N PRO A 5 11.48 8.27 -1.83
CA PRO A 5 10.41 7.28 -1.74
C PRO A 5 9.28 7.60 -2.73
N ALA A 6 8.31 6.71 -2.82
CA ALA A 6 7.02 7.00 -3.44
C ALA A 6 6.04 7.56 -2.40
N LEU A 7 4.95 8.17 -2.86
CA LEU A 7 3.86 8.65 -2.00
C LEU A 7 2.55 7.93 -2.30
N ALA A 8 1.65 7.91 -1.32
CA ALA A 8 0.28 7.49 -1.52
C ALA A 8 -0.70 8.64 -1.31
N MET A 9 -1.64 8.81 -2.24
CA MET A 9 -2.67 9.85 -2.19
C MET A 9 -4.04 9.26 -2.50
N THR A 10 -5.09 9.87 -1.94
CA THR A 10 -6.48 9.51 -2.24
C THR A 10 -7.25 10.73 -2.74
N ALA A 11 -7.91 10.59 -3.89
CA ALA A 11 -8.79 11.63 -4.44
C ALA A 11 -10.11 11.72 -3.66
N VAL A 12 -10.12 12.48 -2.57
CA VAL A 12 -11.32 12.67 -1.74
C VAL A 12 -12.32 13.65 -2.36
N PRO A 13 -13.64 13.49 -2.12
CA PRO A 13 -14.66 14.42 -2.61
C PRO A 13 -14.35 15.88 -2.26
N ARG A 14 -14.68 16.80 -3.18
CA ARG A 14 -14.44 18.25 -3.09
C ARG A 14 -12.97 18.70 -3.11
N ARG A 15 -11.99 17.79 -3.18
CA ARG A 15 -10.56 18.14 -3.26
C ARG A 15 -9.82 17.43 -4.40
N ARG A 16 -10.53 16.78 -5.31
CA ARG A 16 -9.92 15.99 -6.40
C ARG A 16 -8.96 16.80 -7.27
N ALA A 17 -9.33 18.04 -7.61
CA ALA A 17 -8.46 18.94 -8.37
C ALA A 17 -7.16 19.25 -7.61
N GLN A 18 -7.25 19.61 -6.33
CA GLN A 18 -6.08 19.85 -5.47
C GLN A 18 -5.18 18.61 -5.31
N VAL A 19 -5.78 17.41 -5.28
CA VAL A 19 -5.02 16.15 -5.25
C VAL A 19 -4.30 15.90 -6.57
N LEU A 20 -4.86 16.30 -7.72
CA LEU A 20 -4.18 16.23 -9.02
C LEU A 20 -3.04 17.25 -9.13
N GLU A 21 -3.23 18.48 -8.63
CA GLU A 21 -2.16 19.48 -8.51
C GLU A 21 -1.03 18.94 -7.63
N MET A 22 -1.37 18.31 -6.50
CA MET A 22 -0.41 17.64 -5.63
C MET A 22 0.33 16.52 -6.37
N ALA A 23 -0.34 15.74 -7.21
CA ALA A 23 0.32 14.70 -7.99
C ALA A 23 1.36 15.25 -8.98
N GLN A 24 1.08 16.39 -9.61
CA GLN A 24 2.02 17.10 -10.49
C GLN A 24 3.21 17.68 -9.69
N GLU A 25 2.96 18.12 -8.45
CA GLU A 25 4.01 18.55 -7.53
C GLU A 25 4.94 17.39 -7.14
N ILE A 26 4.37 16.23 -6.82
CA ILE A 26 5.11 14.99 -6.51
C ILE A 26 6.02 14.63 -7.70
N GLU A 27 5.47 14.67 -8.92
CA GLU A 27 6.24 14.44 -10.15
C GLU A 27 7.37 15.46 -10.34
N ARG A 28 7.08 16.76 -10.19
CA ARG A 28 8.08 17.82 -10.37
C ARG A 28 9.25 17.70 -9.38
N ARG A 29 8.98 17.18 -8.18
CA ARG A 29 9.99 16.95 -7.14
C ARG A 29 10.78 15.65 -7.33
N GLY A 30 10.39 14.80 -8.27
CA GLY A 30 11.13 13.58 -8.60
C GLY A 30 10.95 12.41 -7.61
N TYR A 31 9.84 12.37 -6.86
CA TYR A 31 9.53 11.19 -6.04
C TYR A 31 9.34 9.94 -6.91
N ALA A 32 9.64 8.77 -6.35
CA ALA A 32 9.72 7.52 -7.12
C ALA A 32 8.37 7.02 -7.67
N GLY A 33 7.25 7.58 -7.23
CA GLY A 33 5.94 7.27 -7.79
C GLY A 33 4.78 7.72 -6.92
N LEU A 34 3.57 7.51 -7.44
CA LEU A 34 2.31 7.83 -6.76
C LEU A 34 1.35 6.64 -6.76
N TYR A 35 0.97 6.17 -5.57
CA TYR A 35 0.13 4.98 -5.43
C TYR A 35 -1.18 5.26 -4.71
N THR A 36 -2.29 4.76 -5.24
CA THR A 36 -3.61 5.01 -4.67
C THR A 36 -4.06 3.84 -3.80
N PRO A 37 -4.38 4.01 -2.51
CA PRO A 37 -4.88 2.92 -1.67
C PRO A 37 -6.28 2.46 -2.10
N SER A 38 -6.69 1.29 -1.59
CA SER A 38 -7.97 0.62 -1.86
C SER A 38 -9.20 1.44 -1.45
N THR A 39 -9.58 2.41 -2.29
CA THR A 39 -10.77 3.25 -2.12
C THR A 39 -11.67 3.10 -3.34
N LEU A 40 -13.00 3.18 -3.13
CA LEU A 40 -13.93 3.29 -4.25
C LEU A 40 -13.58 4.57 -5.03
N GLY A 41 -13.23 4.40 -6.30
CA GLY A 41 -12.74 5.49 -7.17
C GLY A 41 -11.22 5.53 -7.39
N GLY A 42 -10.44 4.62 -6.79
CA GLY A 42 -8.98 4.61 -6.97
C GLY A 42 -8.54 4.42 -8.44
N MET A 43 -9.23 3.56 -9.19
CA MET A 43 -8.99 3.38 -10.63
C MET A 43 -9.27 4.67 -11.41
N ALA A 44 -10.35 5.39 -11.10
CA ALA A 44 -10.68 6.66 -11.76
C ALA A 44 -9.65 7.75 -11.44
N PHE A 45 -9.07 7.74 -10.24
CA PHE A 45 -7.97 8.64 -9.93
C PHE A 45 -6.71 8.29 -10.73
N CYS A 46 -6.36 7.01 -10.87
CA CYS A 46 -5.25 6.58 -11.72
C CYS A 46 -5.48 6.95 -13.19
N GLU A 47 -6.72 6.86 -13.68
CA GLU A 47 -7.08 7.29 -15.02
C GLU A 47 -6.82 8.79 -15.23
N ALA A 48 -7.20 9.64 -14.27
CA ALA A 48 -6.85 11.05 -14.31
C ALA A 48 -5.33 11.26 -14.30
N LEU A 49 -4.58 10.52 -13.47
CA LEU A 49 -3.11 10.60 -13.43
C LEU A 49 -2.46 10.27 -14.77
N SER A 50 -3.01 9.31 -15.52
CA SER A 50 -2.47 8.88 -16.83
C SER A 50 -2.31 10.04 -17.81
N VAL A 51 -3.21 11.02 -17.77
CA VAL A 51 -3.21 12.18 -18.69
C VAL A 51 -2.65 13.46 -18.06
N THR A 52 -2.70 13.59 -16.73
CA THR A 52 -2.25 14.81 -16.03
C THR A 52 -0.76 14.82 -15.67
N THR A 53 -0.13 13.64 -15.55
CA THR A 53 1.31 13.47 -15.27
C THR A 53 2.05 13.01 -16.53
N LYS A 54 3.38 13.13 -16.57
CA LYS A 54 4.18 12.93 -17.81
C LYS A 54 5.22 11.83 -17.73
N SER A 55 5.86 11.62 -16.59
CA SER A 55 7.00 10.71 -16.42
C SER A 55 6.95 9.88 -15.14
N MET A 56 6.23 10.31 -14.12
CA MET A 56 6.18 9.61 -12.83
C MET A 56 5.44 8.26 -12.94
N PRO A 57 6.02 7.15 -12.43
CA PRO A 57 5.30 5.90 -12.26
C PRO A 57 4.12 6.05 -11.29
N PHE A 58 2.99 5.42 -11.60
CA PHE A 58 1.83 5.46 -10.72
C PHE A 58 1.03 4.17 -10.78
N GLY A 59 0.18 3.96 -9.78
CA GLY A 59 -0.64 2.76 -9.76
C GLY A 59 -1.68 2.78 -8.66
N ILE A 60 -2.47 1.73 -8.64
CA ILE A 60 -3.36 1.43 -7.52
C ILE A 60 -2.71 0.38 -6.63
N SER A 61 -2.85 0.52 -5.31
CA SER A 61 -2.26 -0.37 -4.30
C SER A 61 -3.25 -0.56 -3.13
N ILE A 62 -4.31 -1.34 -3.28
CA ILE A 62 -4.66 -2.21 -4.42
C ILE A 62 -6.13 -2.05 -4.83
N ALA A 63 -6.50 -2.55 -6.00
CA ALA A 63 -7.88 -2.75 -6.40
C ALA A 63 -8.38 -4.11 -5.90
N PRO A 64 -9.54 -4.20 -5.22
CA PRO A 64 -10.15 -5.48 -4.93
C PRO A 64 -10.52 -6.21 -6.23
N ILE A 65 -10.04 -7.43 -6.44
CA ILE A 65 -10.31 -8.21 -7.66
C ILE A 65 -11.81 -8.46 -7.90
N TYR A 66 -12.62 -8.35 -6.84
CA TYR A 66 -14.07 -8.55 -6.87
C TYR A 66 -14.87 -7.29 -7.21
N SER A 67 -14.21 -6.13 -7.32
CA SER A 67 -14.92 -4.86 -7.49
C SER A 67 -15.41 -4.59 -8.91
N ARG A 68 -14.87 -5.31 -9.90
CA ARG A 68 -15.12 -5.18 -11.34
C ARG A 68 -14.93 -6.55 -12.01
N THR A 69 -15.34 -6.69 -13.26
CA THR A 69 -15.01 -7.88 -14.07
C THR A 69 -13.53 -7.86 -14.45
N VAL A 70 -12.98 -9.03 -14.80
CA VAL A 70 -11.59 -9.12 -15.29
C VAL A 70 -11.42 -8.30 -16.57
N ASP A 71 -12.41 -8.32 -17.48
CA ASP A 71 -12.36 -7.56 -18.73
C ASP A 71 -12.37 -6.05 -18.49
N ASP A 72 -13.16 -5.55 -17.53
CA ASP A 72 -13.15 -4.12 -17.17
C ASP A 72 -11.79 -3.71 -16.57
N PHE A 73 -11.19 -4.58 -15.73
CA PHE A 73 -9.84 -4.36 -15.24
C PHE A 73 -8.80 -4.34 -16.36
N ALA A 74 -8.83 -5.32 -17.26
CA ALA A 74 -7.90 -5.45 -18.37
C ALA A 74 -7.98 -4.24 -19.31
N MET A 75 -9.19 -3.89 -19.75
CA MET A 75 -9.40 -2.75 -20.65
C MET A 75 -9.00 -1.43 -19.99
N SER A 76 -9.41 -1.18 -18.75
CA SER A 76 -9.04 0.05 -18.02
C SER A 76 -7.54 0.15 -17.77
N ALA A 77 -6.90 -0.97 -17.40
CA ALA A 77 -5.47 -1.02 -17.12
C ALA A 77 -4.64 -0.81 -18.38
N ALA A 78 -4.98 -1.50 -19.48
CA ALA A 78 -4.32 -1.33 -20.78
C ALA A 78 -4.47 0.12 -21.28
N PHE A 79 -5.66 0.71 -21.17
CA PHE A 79 -5.90 2.10 -21.54
C PHE A 79 -5.00 3.06 -20.75
N MET A 80 -4.95 2.94 -19.42
CA MET A 80 -4.07 3.79 -18.60
C MET A 80 -2.59 3.54 -18.87
N HIS A 81 -2.20 2.29 -19.14
CA HIS A 81 -0.83 1.92 -19.47
C HIS A 81 -0.41 2.57 -20.80
N GLU A 82 -1.22 2.44 -21.85
CA GLU A 82 -1.01 3.06 -23.16
C GLU A 82 -0.97 4.60 -23.05
N MET A 83 -2.01 5.21 -22.47
CA MET A 83 -2.14 6.67 -22.38
C MET A 83 -1.01 7.31 -21.55
N SER A 84 -0.45 6.56 -20.60
CA SER A 84 0.66 7.02 -19.79
C SER A 84 2.04 6.72 -20.37
N GLY A 85 2.14 5.99 -21.49
CA GLY A 85 3.43 5.54 -22.03
C GLY A 85 4.12 4.51 -21.14
N GLY A 86 3.34 3.57 -20.58
CA GLY A 86 3.83 2.43 -19.82
C GLY A 86 4.02 2.68 -18.31
N ARG A 87 3.53 3.80 -17.77
CA ARG A 87 3.79 4.21 -16.37
C ARG A 87 2.81 3.64 -15.35
N PHE A 88 1.66 3.16 -15.80
CA PHE A 88 0.62 2.61 -14.93
C PHE A 88 0.91 1.15 -14.57
N THR A 89 0.78 0.83 -13.28
CA THR A 89 0.81 -0.53 -12.73
C THR A 89 -0.50 -0.87 -12.03
N LEU A 90 -1.06 -2.06 -12.33
CA LEU A 90 -2.29 -2.54 -11.73
C LEU A 90 -2.00 -3.34 -10.46
N GLY A 91 -2.14 -2.71 -9.29
CA GLY A 91 -2.09 -3.44 -8.03
C GLY A 91 -3.42 -4.09 -7.67
N ILE A 92 -3.41 -5.37 -7.29
CA ILE A 92 -4.61 -6.16 -6.99
C ILE A 92 -4.54 -6.92 -5.66
N GLY A 93 -5.70 -7.27 -5.11
CA GLY A 93 -5.79 -8.08 -3.91
C GLY A 93 -7.21 -8.50 -3.54
N ILE A 94 -7.32 -9.34 -2.52
CA ILE A 94 -8.59 -9.96 -2.08
C ILE A 94 -9.44 -9.08 -1.16
N SER A 95 -8.97 -7.90 -0.76
CA SER A 95 -9.62 -7.07 0.26
C SER A 95 -9.77 -7.77 1.62
N HIS A 96 -10.75 -7.35 2.42
CA HIS A 96 -11.02 -7.85 3.78
C HIS A 96 -12.50 -8.18 3.97
N GLY A 97 -12.81 -9.10 4.88
CA GLY A 97 -14.19 -9.56 5.16
C GLY A 97 -15.24 -8.43 5.26
N PRO A 98 -15.04 -7.39 6.11
CA PRO A 98 -15.99 -6.28 6.20
C PRO A 98 -16.16 -5.46 4.91
N SER A 99 -15.12 -5.40 4.06
CA SER A 99 -15.22 -4.74 2.76
C SER A 99 -15.95 -5.61 1.74
N LEU A 100 -15.69 -6.91 1.72
CA LEU A 100 -16.41 -7.87 0.87
C LEU A 100 -17.90 -7.91 1.19
N GLN A 101 -18.26 -7.92 2.48
CA GLN A 101 -19.65 -7.84 2.94
C GLN A 101 -20.34 -6.56 2.43
N ARG A 102 -19.68 -5.40 2.53
CA ARG A 102 -20.22 -4.13 2.01
C ARG A 102 -20.38 -4.12 0.49
N MET A 103 -19.55 -4.89 -0.23
CA MET A 103 -19.66 -5.06 -1.68
C MET A 103 -20.71 -6.12 -2.08
N GLY A 104 -21.28 -6.86 -1.12
CA GLY A 104 -22.18 -7.98 -1.43
C GLY A 104 -21.46 -9.17 -2.07
N VAL A 105 -20.15 -9.30 -1.86
CA VAL A 105 -19.31 -10.34 -2.47
C VAL A 105 -19.11 -11.50 -1.52
N VAL A 106 -19.33 -12.72 -2.01
CA VAL A 106 -18.90 -13.96 -1.36
C VAL A 106 -17.60 -14.41 -2.03
N PRO A 107 -16.43 -14.28 -1.36
CA PRO A 107 -15.16 -14.68 -1.96
C PRO A 107 -15.02 -16.21 -2.02
N GLY A 108 -14.20 -16.69 -2.95
CA GLY A 108 -13.70 -18.06 -2.97
C GLY A 108 -12.46 -18.21 -2.06
N LYS A 109 -11.52 -19.06 -2.50
CA LYS A 109 -10.27 -19.28 -1.77
C LYS A 109 -9.26 -18.22 -2.20
N PRO A 110 -8.68 -17.41 -1.28
CA PRO A 110 -7.82 -16.28 -1.66
C PRO A 110 -6.70 -16.59 -2.66
N LEU A 111 -5.99 -17.72 -2.51
CA LEU A 111 -4.92 -18.11 -3.45
C LEU A 111 -5.47 -18.54 -4.80
N GLY A 112 -6.63 -19.21 -4.82
CA GLY A 112 -7.30 -19.64 -6.05
C GLY A 112 -7.83 -18.43 -6.81
N ASP A 113 -8.62 -17.59 -6.15
CA ASP A 113 -9.21 -16.40 -6.76
C ASP A 113 -8.15 -15.45 -7.34
N MET A 114 -7.02 -15.25 -6.65
CA MET A 114 -5.90 -14.45 -7.19
C MET A 114 -5.28 -15.10 -8.42
N ARG A 115 -5.04 -16.42 -8.40
CA ARG A 115 -4.49 -17.15 -9.54
C ARG A 115 -5.41 -17.09 -10.74
N ASP A 116 -6.70 -17.32 -10.52
CA ASP A 116 -7.73 -17.29 -11.56
C ASP A 116 -7.86 -15.89 -12.17
N PHE A 117 -7.87 -14.84 -11.33
CA PHE A 117 -7.90 -13.46 -11.79
C PHE A 117 -6.70 -13.13 -12.69
N VAL A 118 -5.48 -13.38 -12.23
CA VAL A 118 -4.27 -13.04 -12.99
C VAL A 118 -4.16 -13.86 -14.28
N THR A 119 -4.51 -15.14 -14.23
CA THR A 119 -4.52 -16.02 -15.41
C THR A 119 -5.48 -15.47 -16.46
N ARG A 120 -6.70 -15.12 -16.06
CA ARG A 120 -7.70 -14.55 -16.98
C ARG A 120 -7.29 -13.17 -17.49
N TYR A 121 -6.75 -12.31 -16.62
CA TYR A 121 -6.28 -10.98 -17.00
C TYR A 121 -5.22 -11.08 -18.09
N LYS A 122 -4.19 -11.93 -17.89
CA LYS A 122 -3.10 -12.14 -18.84
C LYS A 122 -3.53 -12.84 -20.14
N ALA A 123 -4.69 -13.51 -20.14
CA ALA A 123 -5.26 -14.17 -21.32
C ALA A 123 -6.23 -13.28 -22.10
N THR A 124 -6.45 -12.03 -21.69
CA THR A 124 -7.30 -11.10 -22.47
C THR A 124 -6.59 -10.69 -23.76
N GLU A 125 -7.37 -10.56 -24.84
CA GLU A 125 -6.88 -10.20 -26.18
C GLU A 125 -7.68 -9.02 -26.73
N GLY A 126 -7.07 -8.24 -27.64
CA GLY A 126 -7.74 -7.13 -28.32
C GLY A 126 -7.87 -5.83 -27.49
N TYR A 127 -7.22 -5.74 -26.32
CA TYR A 127 -7.25 -4.55 -25.46
C TYR A 127 -5.95 -3.71 -25.48
N GLY A 128 -4.94 -4.12 -26.26
CA GLY A 128 -3.61 -3.49 -26.27
C GLY A 128 -2.65 -4.16 -25.29
N GLU A 129 -1.52 -3.50 -25.00
CA GLU A 129 -0.54 -3.98 -24.03
C GLU A 129 -1.10 -3.89 -22.61
N LEU A 130 -1.09 -5.02 -21.89
CA LEU A 130 -1.60 -5.08 -20.53
C LEU A 130 -0.61 -4.47 -19.53
N ALA A 131 -1.13 -3.69 -18.59
CA ALA A 131 -0.32 -3.16 -17.49
C ALA A 131 0.27 -4.31 -16.63
N PRO A 132 1.50 -4.15 -16.12
CA PRO A 132 2.06 -5.06 -15.13
C PRO A 132 1.16 -5.20 -13.90
N VAL A 133 1.09 -6.42 -13.35
CA VAL A 133 0.26 -6.75 -12.20
C VAL A 133 1.11 -6.82 -10.94
N VAL A 134 0.74 -6.05 -9.92
CA VAL A 134 1.35 -6.10 -8.59
C VAL A 134 0.38 -6.71 -7.58
N MET A 135 0.79 -7.76 -6.88
CA MET A 135 -0.08 -8.42 -5.90
C MET A 135 0.13 -7.90 -4.47
N ALA A 136 -0.96 -7.57 -3.78
CA ALA A 136 -0.90 -7.45 -2.33
C ALA A 136 -0.57 -8.83 -1.72
N ALA A 137 0.61 -8.94 -1.10
CA ALA A 137 1.09 -10.19 -0.53
C ALA A 137 1.81 -9.92 0.78
N MET A 138 1.43 -10.69 1.81
CA MET A 138 1.93 -10.47 3.18
C MET A 138 2.34 -11.77 3.88
N ARG A 139 1.69 -12.90 3.55
CA ARG A 139 2.00 -14.21 4.13
C ARG A 139 2.74 -15.10 3.12
N PRO A 140 3.56 -16.07 3.58
CA PRO A 140 4.49 -16.82 2.73
C PRO A 140 3.87 -17.38 1.44
N LYS A 141 2.71 -18.06 1.56
CA LYS A 141 2.03 -18.65 0.38
C LYS A 141 1.56 -17.62 -0.66
N MET A 142 1.16 -16.42 -0.22
CA MET A 142 0.73 -15.37 -1.15
C MET A 142 1.94 -14.67 -1.78
N ILE A 143 3.05 -14.56 -1.04
CA ILE A 143 4.32 -14.03 -1.54
C ILE A 143 4.89 -14.96 -2.61
N GLN A 144 4.93 -16.27 -2.33
CA GLN A 144 5.32 -17.29 -3.31
C GLN A 144 4.44 -17.22 -4.57
N LEU A 145 3.12 -17.15 -4.40
CA LEU A 145 2.19 -17.01 -5.51
C LEU A 145 2.48 -15.75 -6.35
N ALA A 146 2.73 -14.60 -5.71
CA ALA A 146 3.08 -13.37 -6.43
C ALA A 146 4.33 -13.54 -7.29
N GLY A 147 5.37 -14.22 -6.78
CA GLY A 147 6.58 -14.55 -7.55
C GLY A 147 6.35 -15.53 -8.70
N GLU A 148 5.27 -16.32 -8.70
CA GLU A 148 4.93 -17.24 -9.78
C GLU A 148 4.15 -16.57 -10.92
N ILE A 149 3.24 -15.64 -10.60
CA ILE A 149 2.22 -15.18 -11.57
C ILE A 149 2.20 -13.67 -11.82
N ALA A 150 2.83 -12.86 -10.96
CA ALA A 150 2.76 -11.41 -11.00
C ALA A 150 4.11 -10.77 -11.33
N ASP A 151 4.07 -9.48 -11.63
CA ASP A 151 5.22 -8.66 -12.03
C ASP A 151 5.76 -7.83 -10.84
N GLY A 152 5.14 -8.04 -9.66
CA GLY A 152 5.59 -7.50 -8.40
C GLY A 152 4.68 -7.82 -7.23
N MET A 153 5.09 -7.37 -6.05
CA MET A 153 4.27 -7.40 -4.85
C MET A 153 4.29 -6.07 -4.10
N VAL A 154 3.26 -5.88 -3.29
CA VAL A 154 3.18 -4.75 -2.37
C VAL A 154 2.73 -5.19 -0.99
N PHE A 155 3.46 -4.75 0.02
CA PHE A 155 3.07 -4.83 1.42
C PHE A 155 2.21 -3.63 1.79
N ALA A 156 1.38 -3.80 2.83
CA ALA A 156 0.77 -2.67 3.52
C ALA A 156 0.86 -2.94 5.03
N ASN A 157 1.33 -1.97 5.81
CA ASN A 157 1.49 -2.07 7.27
C ASN A 157 2.32 -3.30 7.72
N ALA A 158 3.35 -3.66 6.93
CA ALA A 158 4.27 -4.71 7.29
C ALA A 158 5.15 -4.29 8.48
N ALA A 159 5.63 -5.26 9.26
CA ALA A 159 6.67 -5.05 10.25
C ALA A 159 8.02 -4.98 9.53
N ARG A 160 8.73 -3.84 9.63
CA ARG A 160 10.02 -3.61 8.96
C ARG A 160 11.04 -4.66 9.36
N SER A 161 11.09 -5.02 10.65
CA SER A 161 11.97 -6.06 11.21
C SER A 161 11.83 -7.43 10.53
N ALA A 162 10.65 -7.74 9.98
CA ALA A 162 10.35 -9.00 9.32
C ALA A 162 10.22 -8.88 7.79
N ALA A 163 10.40 -7.70 7.22
CA ALA A 163 10.21 -7.45 5.80
C ALA A 163 11.21 -8.25 4.95
N ALA A 164 12.50 -8.26 5.32
CA ALA A 164 13.52 -9.04 4.61
C ALA A 164 13.24 -10.55 4.63
N GLN A 165 12.80 -11.09 5.78
CA GLN A 165 12.39 -12.49 5.89
C GLN A 165 11.15 -12.79 5.03
N SER A 166 10.19 -11.87 4.99
CA SER A 166 8.99 -12.00 4.16
C SER A 166 9.35 -12.01 2.68
N ILE A 167 10.21 -11.08 2.24
CA ILE A 167 10.72 -10.97 0.87
C ILE A 167 11.48 -12.24 0.47
N ALA A 168 12.21 -12.89 1.39
CA ALA A 168 12.93 -14.13 1.12
C ALA A 168 12.04 -15.31 0.68
N HIS A 169 10.71 -15.23 0.86
CA HIS A 169 9.78 -16.20 0.29
C HIS A 169 9.56 -16.06 -1.21
N LEU A 170 9.99 -14.95 -1.83
CA LEU A 170 10.01 -14.79 -3.29
C LEU A 170 11.12 -15.64 -3.92
N PRO A 171 10.88 -16.16 -5.14
CA PRO A 171 11.95 -16.71 -5.97
C PRO A 171 13.12 -15.74 -6.11
N GLU A 172 14.34 -16.25 -6.12
CA GLU A 172 15.55 -15.41 -6.22
C GLU A 172 15.54 -14.52 -7.47
N ALA A 173 15.11 -15.06 -8.62
CA ALA A 173 14.98 -14.30 -9.87
C ALA A 173 14.13 -13.03 -9.71
N CYS A 174 13.00 -13.11 -8.99
CA CYS A 174 12.14 -11.94 -8.70
C CYS A 174 12.83 -10.94 -7.75
N ARG A 175 13.60 -11.43 -6.76
CA ARG A 175 14.29 -10.56 -5.81
C ARG A 175 15.40 -9.76 -6.51
N THR A 176 16.18 -10.41 -7.36
CA THR A 176 17.33 -9.81 -8.04
C THR A 176 16.98 -9.03 -9.31
N ASP A 177 15.83 -9.26 -9.92
CA ASP A 177 15.39 -8.52 -11.10
C ASP A 177 15.09 -7.05 -10.75
N PRO A 178 15.83 -6.05 -11.28
CA PRO A 178 15.59 -4.64 -10.97
C PRO A 178 14.19 -4.14 -11.38
N ASN A 179 13.54 -4.81 -12.34
CA ASN A 179 12.23 -4.43 -12.84
C ASN A 179 11.07 -5.08 -12.06
N TRP A 180 11.34 -6.14 -11.29
CA TRP A 180 10.31 -6.79 -10.49
C TRP A 180 9.97 -5.95 -9.24
N TYR A 181 8.73 -5.49 -9.16
CA TYR A 181 8.32 -4.46 -8.21
C TYR A 181 8.19 -4.99 -6.78
N ILE A 182 8.80 -4.30 -5.80
CA ILE A 182 8.67 -4.60 -4.36
C ILE A 182 8.33 -3.32 -3.62
N GLY A 183 7.05 -3.10 -3.35
CA GLY A 183 6.55 -1.93 -2.64
C GLY A 183 6.20 -2.21 -1.18
N CYS A 184 6.22 -1.18 -0.33
CA CYS A 184 5.60 -1.23 0.99
C CYS A 184 4.90 0.07 1.31
N MET A 185 3.57 0.01 1.50
CA MET A 185 2.78 1.13 2.00
C MET A 185 2.90 1.24 3.51
N THR A 186 3.50 2.34 3.96
CA THR A 186 3.82 2.56 5.37
C THR A 186 3.18 3.86 5.86
N PRO A 187 2.23 3.81 6.82
CA PRO A 187 1.68 5.00 7.47
C PRO A 187 2.81 5.89 7.99
N THR A 188 2.76 7.17 7.65
CA THR A 188 3.83 8.12 7.97
C THR A 188 3.27 9.40 8.55
N CYS A 189 3.83 9.89 9.66
CA CYS A 189 3.45 11.16 10.25
C CYS A 189 4.70 11.93 10.70
N ILE A 190 4.96 13.08 10.09
CA ILE A 190 6.13 13.92 10.38
C ILE A 190 5.72 15.00 11.37
N SER A 191 6.34 15.02 12.55
CA SER A 191 6.01 15.94 13.63
C SER A 191 7.16 15.99 14.65
N ASP A 192 7.48 17.17 15.16
CA ASP A 192 8.40 17.33 16.30
C ASP A 192 7.74 16.87 17.61
N ASP A 193 6.40 16.88 17.68
CA ASP A 193 5.63 16.20 18.73
C ASP A 193 5.45 14.72 18.34
N VAL A 194 6.34 13.90 18.87
CA VAL A 194 6.38 12.44 18.64
C VAL A 194 5.13 11.75 19.20
N GLU A 195 4.58 12.21 20.33
CA GLU A 195 3.40 11.60 20.94
C GLU A 195 2.13 11.88 20.11
N ALA A 196 2.01 13.10 19.56
CA ALA A 196 0.96 13.41 18.59
C ALA A 196 1.05 12.51 17.34
N ALA A 197 2.24 12.27 16.81
CA ALA A 197 2.44 11.39 15.67
C ALA A 197 2.06 9.92 15.98
N LYS A 198 2.44 9.40 17.15
CA LYS A 198 2.00 8.07 17.63
C LYS A 198 0.49 7.98 17.76
N ALA A 199 -0.17 9.02 18.29
CA ALA A 199 -1.63 9.05 18.43
C ALA A 199 -2.35 8.98 17.07
N VAL A 200 -1.83 9.68 16.05
CA VAL A 200 -2.31 9.57 14.66
C VAL A 200 -2.23 8.13 14.15
N HIS A 201 -1.11 7.45 14.39
CA HIS A 201 -0.92 6.06 13.94
C HIS A 201 -1.78 5.05 14.69
N ARG A 202 -1.92 5.18 16.02
CA ARG A 202 -2.87 4.34 16.79
C ARG A 202 -4.28 4.46 16.24
N LYS A 203 -4.74 5.68 15.95
CA LYS A 203 -6.06 5.91 15.33
C LYS A 203 -6.15 5.30 13.93
N THR A 204 -5.11 5.47 13.12
CA THR A 204 -5.07 4.96 11.73
C THR A 204 -5.10 3.43 11.70
N LEU A 205 -4.31 2.78 12.55
CA LEU A 205 -4.15 1.33 12.56
C LEU A 205 -5.17 0.61 13.44
N TRP A 206 -5.94 1.31 14.26
CA TRP A 206 -7.03 0.73 15.07
C TRP A 206 -7.99 -0.15 14.25
N ARG A 207 -8.34 0.28 13.02
CA ARG A 207 -9.20 -0.53 12.13
C ARG A 207 -8.47 -1.76 11.59
N TYR A 208 -7.17 -1.65 11.29
CA TYR A 208 -6.37 -2.76 10.78
C TYR A 208 -6.11 -3.82 11.87
N ALA A 209 -5.93 -3.41 13.12
CA ALA A 209 -5.87 -4.29 14.30
C ALA A 209 -7.12 -5.16 14.46
N GLN A 210 -8.28 -4.71 13.99
CA GLN A 210 -9.51 -5.50 14.02
C GLN A 210 -9.62 -6.54 12.90
N LEU A 211 -8.74 -6.51 11.91
CA LEU A 211 -8.78 -7.46 10.80
C LEU A 211 -7.97 -8.73 11.11
N PRO A 212 -8.59 -9.93 11.10
CA PRO A 212 -7.90 -11.18 11.45
C PRO A 212 -6.65 -11.46 10.61
N ASN A 213 -6.65 -11.11 9.32
CA ASN A 213 -5.50 -11.32 8.45
C ASN A 213 -4.26 -10.51 8.87
N TYR A 214 -4.47 -9.29 9.35
CA TYR A 214 -3.38 -8.42 9.84
C TYR A 214 -2.88 -8.89 11.19
N ARG A 215 -3.78 -9.19 12.13
CA ARG A 215 -3.39 -9.78 13.42
C ARG A 215 -2.60 -11.06 13.22
N ASN A 216 -3.07 -11.98 12.39
CA ASN A 216 -2.37 -13.24 12.15
C ASN A 216 -0.98 -13.05 11.53
N TYR A 217 -0.78 -11.99 10.72
CA TYR A 217 0.53 -11.62 10.24
C TYR A 217 1.42 -11.08 11.36
N TRP A 218 0.97 -10.09 12.12
CA TRP A 218 1.76 -9.51 13.22
C TRP A 218 2.11 -10.55 14.30
N LYS A 219 1.17 -11.46 14.62
CA LYS A 219 1.46 -12.63 15.46
C LYS A 219 2.61 -13.46 14.88
N SER A 220 2.60 -13.76 13.58
CA SER A 220 3.66 -14.59 12.99
C SER A 220 5.05 -13.93 12.93
N VAL A 221 5.17 -12.65 13.31
CA VAL A 221 6.42 -11.89 13.25
C VAL A 221 6.79 -11.26 14.61
N GLY A 222 6.31 -11.82 15.72
CA GLY A 222 6.79 -11.47 17.07
C GLY A 222 5.93 -10.47 17.85
N TYR A 223 4.66 -10.31 17.46
CA TYR A 223 3.67 -9.46 18.15
C TYR A 223 2.47 -10.28 18.67
N GLU A 224 2.73 -11.49 19.16
CA GLU A 224 1.72 -12.40 19.69
C GLU A 224 0.97 -11.80 20.88
N GLU A 225 1.68 -11.19 21.82
CA GLU A 225 1.11 -10.59 23.02
C GLU A 225 0.21 -9.40 22.69
N GLU A 226 0.70 -8.47 21.87
CA GLU A 226 -0.07 -7.31 21.43
C GLU A 226 -1.37 -7.73 20.73
N MET A 227 -1.29 -8.69 19.80
CA MET A 227 -2.46 -9.13 19.05
C MET A 227 -3.41 -10.00 19.86
N ALA A 228 -2.93 -10.77 20.84
CA ALA A 228 -3.78 -11.49 21.78
C ALA A 228 -4.58 -10.51 22.66
N GLY A 229 -3.96 -9.41 23.11
CA GLY A 229 -4.64 -8.33 23.82
C GLY A 229 -5.74 -7.68 22.97
N VAL A 230 -5.46 -7.39 21.69
CA VAL A 230 -6.48 -6.90 20.74
C VAL A 230 -7.62 -7.90 20.55
N GLU A 231 -7.32 -9.19 20.43
CA GLU A 231 -8.33 -10.25 20.28
C GLU A 231 -9.24 -10.34 21.51
N LYS A 232 -8.67 -10.24 22.71
CA LYS A 232 -9.43 -10.18 23.96
C LYS A 232 -10.34 -8.96 24.01
N ALA A 233 -9.83 -7.77 23.71
CA ALA A 233 -10.64 -6.55 23.68
C ALA A 233 -11.82 -6.64 22.70
N ILE A 234 -11.62 -7.26 21.53
CA ILE A 234 -12.71 -7.48 20.56
C ILE A 234 -13.74 -8.47 21.12
N ALA A 235 -13.29 -9.57 21.72
CA ALA A 235 -14.18 -10.59 22.29
C ALA A 235 -15.03 -10.03 23.45
N ASP A 236 -14.44 -9.14 24.25
CA ASP A 236 -15.10 -8.50 25.39
C ASP A 236 -15.95 -7.27 24.98
N GLY A 237 -15.93 -6.88 23.69
CA GLY A 237 -16.65 -5.70 23.18
C GLY A 237 -16.01 -4.34 23.53
N GLU A 238 -14.78 -4.36 24.08
CA GLU A 238 -14.04 -3.22 24.60
C GLU A 238 -13.14 -2.59 23.51
N LEU A 239 -13.74 -2.18 22.40
CA LEU A 239 -13.01 -1.70 21.22
C LEU A 239 -12.18 -0.43 21.48
N ASP A 240 -12.57 0.36 22.48
CA ASP A 240 -11.85 1.55 22.95
C ASP A 240 -10.51 1.20 23.61
N LYS A 241 -10.32 -0.03 24.09
CA LYS A 241 -9.06 -0.51 24.67
C LYS A 241 -8.04 -0.99 23.64
N ILE A 242 -8.44 -1.23 22.39
CA ILE A 242 -7.52 -1.69 21.33
C ILE A 242 -6.24 -0.83 21.22
N PRO A 243 -6.30 0.53 21.23
CA PRO A 243 -5.11 1.36 21.14
C PRO A 243 -4.07 1.12 22.24
N HIS A 244 -4.48 0.63 23.42
CA HIS A 244 -3.57 0.29 24.52
C HIS A 244 -2.61 -0.84 24.15
N PHE A 245 -3.08 -1.81 23.36
CA PHE A 245 -2.27 -2.95 22.91
C PHE A 245 -1.42 -2.62 21.67
N LEU A 246 -1.61 -1.45 21.04
CA LEU A 246 -0.76 -0.97 19.95
C LEU A 246 0.47 -0.27 20.55
N THR A 247 1.42 -1.10 21.00
CA THR A 247 2.63 -0.67 21.72
C THR A 247 3.52 0.23 20.85
N ASP A 248 4.35 1.05 21.51
CA ASP A 248 5.32 1.90 20.80
C ASP A 248 6.30 1.07 19.96
N ARG A 249 6.69 -0.11 20.46
CA ARG A 249 7.53 -1.08 19.72
C ARG A 249 6.88 -1.46 18.40
N TRP A 250 5.61 -1.87 18.45
CA TRP A 250 4.87 -2.26 17.25
C TRP A 250 4.62 -1.09 16.30
N LEU A 251 4.33 0.10 16.83
CA LEU A 251 4.18 1.31 16.00
C LEU A 251 5.47 1.65 15.26
N ALA A 252 6.62 1.65 15.97
CA ALA A 252 7.93 1.97 15.38
C ALA A 252 8.38 0.97 14.32
N ASP A 253 7.81 -0.24 14.33
CA ASP A 253 8.13 -1.29 13.35
C ASP A 253 7.16 -1.33 12.17
N THR A 254 5.91 -0.88 12.34
CA THR A 254 4.86 -0.96 11.31
C THR A 254 4.51 0.38 10.65
N THR A 255 5.08 1.49 11.16
CA THR A 255 4.85 2.86 10.68
C THR A 255 6.15 3.65 10.63
N MET A 256 6.09 4.88 10.13
CA MET A 256 7.18 5.87 10.23
C MET A 256 6.67 7.12 10.93
N PHE A 257 7.41 7.63 11.93
CA PHE A 257 7.04 8.88 12.59
C PHE A 257 8.21 9.57 13.28
N GLY A 258 8.00 10.84 13.63
CA GLY A 258 8.97 11.70 14.31
C GLY A 258 9.38 12.90 13.46
N THR A 259 10.54 13.45 13.76
CA THR A 259 11.09 14.60 13.02
C THR A 259 11.39 14.24 11.57
N ALA A 260 11.56 15.25 10.71
CA ALA A 260 11.93 15.04 9.31
C ALA A 260 13.21 14.19 9.15
N ALA A 261 14.20 14.39 10.03
CA ALA A 261 15.44 13.61 10.00
C ALA A 261 15.20 12.13 10.32
N GLN A 262 14.42 11.85 11.38
CA GLN A 262 14.07 10.48 11.77
C GLN A 262 13.27 9.77 10.69
N VAL A 263 12.36 10.46 10.00
CA VAL A 263 11.57 9.84 8.92
C VAL A 263 12.42 9.54 7.69
N ARG A 264 13.40 10.38 7.34
CA ARG A 264 14.37 10.06 6.27
C ARG A 264 15.18 8.80 6.62
N GLU A 265 15.70 8.70 7.84
CA GLU A 265 16.41 7.50 8.31
C GLU A 265 15.52 6.25 8.27
N GLN A 266 14.25 6.37 8.65
CA GLN A 266 13.30 5.26 8.59
C GLN A 266 13.01 4.81 7.16
N VAL A 267 12.96 5.74 6.19
CA VAL A 267 12.83 5.42 4.75
C VAL A 267 14.06 4.66 4.24
N GLU A 268 15.28 5.08 4.60
CA GLU A 268 16.50 4.36 4.24
C GLU A 268 16.50 2.94 4.82
N ALA A 269 16.13 2.81 6.09
CA ALA A 269 16.00 1.50 6.72
C ALA A 269 14.91 0.61 6.09
N TRP A 270 13.93 1.15 5.35
CA TRP A 270 13.03 0.34 4.53
C TRP A 270 13.71 -0.18 3.27
N TYR A 271 14.53 0.64 2.60
CA TYR A 271 15.34 0.16 1.47
C TYR A 271 16.27 -1.00 1.87
N ASP A 272 16.88 -0.92 3.05
CA ASP A 272 17.77 -1.97 3.59
C ASP A 272 17.08 -3.33 3.80
N THR A 273 15.74 -3.37 3.87
CA THR A 273 15.00 -4.63 3.98
C THR A 273 14.87 -5.40 2.66
N GLY A 274 15.26 -4.78 1.53
CA GLY A 274 15.01 -5.30 0.18
C GLY A 274 13.72 -4.77 -0.48
N VAL A 275 12.96 -3.90 0.20
CA VAL A 275 11.89 -3.12 -0.43
C VAL A 275 12.52 -2.16 -1.44
N LYS A 276 12.05 -2.21 -2.69
CA LYS A 276 12.57 -1.37 -3.79
C LYS A 276 11.85 -0.02 -3.85
N THR A 277 10.60 0.04 -3.39
CA THR A 277 9.74 1.23 -3.40
C THR A 277 9.01 1.41 -2.06
N PRO A 278 9.66 2.01 -1.05
CA PRO A 278 8.96 2.49 0.14
C PRO A 278 7.93 3.54 -0.27
N ILE A 279 6.67 3.34 0.12
CA ILE A 279 5.55 4.23 -0.17
C ILE A 279 5.12 4.90 1.13
N ILE A 280 5.39 6.19 1.23
CA ILE A 280 4.89 7.04 2.31
C ILE A 280 3.38 7.15 2.17
N VAL A 281 2.63 6.72 3.18
CA VAL A 281 1.19 7.00 3.31
C VAL A 281 1.04 8.15 4.31
N PRO A 282 0.96 9.41 3.84
CA PRO A 282 1.14 10.56 4.70
C PRO A 282 -0.13 10.89 5.48
N SER A 283 0.03 11.09 6.79
CA SER A 283 -0.96 11.61 7.73
C SER A 283 -0.34 12.77 8.50
N SER A 284 -1.13 13.81 8.79
CA SER A 284 -0.67 14.98 9.54
C SER A 284 -1.30 15.01 10.94
N ALA A 285 -0.50 15.35 11.94
CA ALA A 285 -0.99 15.60 13.30
C ALA A 285 -1.80 16.91 13.41
N ALA A 286 -1.63 17.82 12.46
CA ALA A 286 -2.22 19.16 12.47
C ALA A 286 -3.15 19.42 11.28
N GLY A 287 -3.49 18.40 10.48
CA GLY A 287 -4.19 18.63 9.23
C GLY A 287 -4.70 17.39 8.51
N ASN A 288 -4.86 17.54 7.20
CA ASN A 288 -5.36 16.51 6.30
C ASN A 288 -4.23 15.97 5.41
N GLN A 289 -4.54 15.05 4.50
CA GLN A 289 -3.55 14.43 3.63
C GLN A 289 -2.77 15.41 2.74
N LEU A 290 -3.37 16.53 2.30
CA LEU A 290 -2.64 17.54 1.52
C LEU A 290 -1.56 18.22 2.37
N LYS A 291 -1.91 18.58 3.62
CA LYS A 291 -0.95 19.11 4.59
C LYS A 291 0.16 18.10 4.88
N ALA A 292 -0.20 16.83 5.02
CA ALA A 292 0.77 15.75 5.23
C ALA A 292 1.73 15.59 4.04
N ALA A 293 1.25 15.76 2.80
CA ALA A 293 2.11 15.75 1.62
C ALA A 293 3.07 16.96 1.61
N GLU A 294 2.63 18.15 2.01
CA GLU A 294 3.51 19.32 2.17
C GLU A 294 4.59 19.10 3.24
N GLU A 295 4.25 18.45 4.36
CA GLU A 295 5.21 18.06 5.41
C GLU A 295 6.28 17.10 4.85
N VAL A 296 5.88 16.14 3.99
CA VAL A 296 6.80 15.27 3.27
C VAL A 296 7.68 16.08 2.31
N PHE A 297 7.12 17.04 1.58
CA PHE A 297 7.92 17.90 0.70
C PHE A 297 8.94 18.73 1.44
N ALA A 298 8.61 19.23 2.63
CA ALA A 298 9.56 19.95 3.47
C ALA A 298 10.66 19.03 4.03
N ALA A 299 10.33 17.77 4.29
CA ALA A 299 11.28 16.81 4.85
C ALA A 299 12.27 16.23 3.84
N PHE A 300 11.96 16.23 2.54
CA PHE A 300 12.80 15.61 1.49
C PHE A 300 13.26 16.63 0.43
N GLN A 301 13.54 17.87 0.85
CA GLN A 301 14.15 18.90 0.00
C GLN A 301 15.62 18.63 -0.29
#